data_AF-A0A2N2MJH1-F1
#
_entry.id   AF-A0A2N2MJH1-F1
#
_cell.length_a   1.000
_cell.length_b   1.000
_cell.length_c   1.000
_cell.angle_alpha   90.00
_cell.angle_beta   90.00
_cell.angle_gamma   90.00
#
_symmetry.space_group_name_H-M   'P 1'
#
loop_
_entity.id
_entity.type
_entity.pdbx_description
1 polymer ?
#
loop_
_entity_poly.entity_id
_entity_poly.type
_entity_poly.pdbx_seq_one_letter_code
_entity_poly.pdbx_strand_id
1 'polypeptide(L)'
;MTKFTKILTLVLLAYALVSSACIYIVLPEGLEEPEVVEAGAELKAWSAAVTGVGKSESGDLRIDLSIRNDTGDWSAMQAAPEKPAILAGNDGKTANCETVFVGTGGHRLAPGFQTRGYTNKEGTTQLLYVECKGTVATAGAKLSIEYVSFNGILDDYDPEANQTQGFLELDLDKVTTDLTYPIAAPVEGLIQPAGTSITGLSDNVVTLLDAQRTETGLLFTWQNFNPTKFPLKTHIGIPPVIGSDGIIYGAYEIIDMAPVPITPPKENMEWTTEVAVPEDITGFHILLSVESNKPRTYINYAIDISNK
;
A
#
# COMPACT_ATOMS: atom_id res chain seq x y z
N MET A 1 5.55 49.29 43.51
CA MET A 1 4.97 48.34 42.52
C MET A 1 3.60 48.84 42.12
N THR A 2 3.54 49.49 40.98
CA THR A 2 2.42 50.29 40.48
C THR A 2 1.25 49.40 40.05
N LYS A 3 0.01 49.88 40.24
CA LYS A 3 -1.25 49.18 39.89
C LYS A 3 -1.24 48.55 38.48
N PHE A 4 -0.50 49.15 37.55
CA PHE A 4 -0.31 48.66 36.18
C PHE A 4 0.30 47.27 36.10
N THR A 5 1.30 46.96 36.94
CA THR A 5 1.97 45.66 36.91
C THR A 5 1.02 44.55 37.33
N LYS A 6 0.17 44.79 38.34
CA LYS A 6 -0.82 43.80 38.81
C LYS A 6 -1.92 43.51 37.79
N ILE A 7 -2.38 44.53 37.08
CA ILE A 7 -3.40 44.38 36.03
C ILE A 7 -2.83 43.59 34.85
N LEU A 8 -1.59 43.88 34.44
CA LEU A 8 -0.93 43.16 33.35
C LEU A 8 -0.70 41.68 33.70
N THR A 9 -0.32 41.37 34.95
CA THR A 9 -0.17 39.97 35.40
C THR A 9 -1.50 39.23 35.40
N LEU A 10 -2.60 39.87 35.81
CA LEU A 10 -3.94 39.26 35.77
C LEU A 10 -4.42 38.98 34.34
N VAL A 11 -4.15 39.90 33.40
CA VAL A 11 -4.50 39.71 31.98
C VAL A 11 -3.68 38.57 31.37
N LEU A 12 -2.39 38.48 31.66
CA LEU A 12 -1.54 37.38 31.20
C LEU A 12 -1.96 36.04 31.79
N LEU A 13 -2.37 36.00 33.06
CA LEU A 13 -2.84 34.78 33.72
C LEU A 13 -4.18 34.30 33.13
N ALA A 14 -5.10 35.23 32.85
CA ALA A 14 -6.36 34.93 32.18
C ALA A 14 -6.13 34.42 30.75
N TYR A 15 -5.17 35.01 30.02
CA TYR A 15 -4.79 34.55 28.69
C TYR A 15 -4.20 33.13 28.72
N ALA A 16 -3.33 32.82 29.68
CA ALA A 16 -2.75 31.49 29.85
C ALA A 16 -3.80 30.42 30.21
N LEU A 17 -4.81 30.77 31.01
CA LEU A 17 -5.94 29.89 31.35
C LEU A 17 -6.88 29.64 30.16
N VAL A 18 -7.08 30.63 29.29
CA VAL A 18 -7.92 30.46 28.08
C VAL A 18 -7.16 29.71 26.98
N SER A 19 -5.86 29.93 26.81
CA SER A 19 -5.05 29.20 25.81
C SER A 19 -4.86 27.72 26.14
N SER A 20 -4.95 27.34 27.41
CA SER A 20 -4.90 25.93 27.83
C SER A 20 -6.25 25.21 27.71
N ALA A 21 -7.36 25.94 27.56
CA ALA A 21 -8.68 25.36 27.28
C ALA A 21 -8.88 24.99 25.80
N CYS A 22 -8.05 25.53 24.89
CA CYS A 22 -8.04 25.16 23.47
C CYS A 22 -7.35 23.80 23.19
N ILE A 23 -6.77 23.15 24.20
CA ILE A 23 -6.13 21.82 24.08
C ILE A 23 -7.14 20.69 24.32
N TYR A 24 -8.37 21.00 24.75
CA TYR A 24 -9.41 20.01 25.01
C TYR A 24 -10.60 20.17 24.05
N ILE A 25 -10.32 20.09 22.75
CA ILE A 25 -11.36 19.77 21.77
C ILE A 25 -11.40 18.24 21.72
N VAL A 26 -12.42 17.66 22.35
CA VAL A 26 -12.77 16.26 22.12
C VAL A 26 -13.30 16.18 20.69
N LEU A 27 -12.51 15.61 19.80
CA LEU A 27 -12.96 15.28 18.45
C LEU A 27 -14.04 14.19 18.56
N PRO A 28 -15.12 14.24 17.77
CA PRO A 28 -16.02 13.11 17.62
C PRO A 28 -15.24 11.88 17.15
N GLU A 29 -15.62 10.69 17.59
CA GLU A 29 -15.06 9.42 17.09
C GLU A 29 -15.06 9.43 15.55
N GLY A 30 -13.88 9.27 14.93
CA GLY A 30 -13.71 9.27 13.46
C GLY A 30 -13.12 10.53 12.81
N LEU A 31 -12.63 11.52 13.56
CA LEU A 31 -11.95 12.71 13.03
C LEU A 31 -10.55 12.96 13.65
N GLU A 32 -9.94 11.95 14.26
CA GLU A 32 -8.61 12.03 14.84
C GLU A 32 -7.55 12.18 13.73
N GLU A 33 -6.71 13.22 13.80
CA GLU A 33 -5.43 13.21 13.09
C GLU A 33 -4.64 12.00 13.61
N PRO A 34 -4.05 11.16 12.73
CA PRO A 34 -3.30 10.01 13.18
C PRO A 34 -2.15 10.46 14.09
N GLU A 35 -2.13 9.91 15.30
CA GLU A 35 -1.03 10.12 16.25
C GLU A 35 0.28 9.68 15.59
N VAL A 36 1.21 10.62 15.40
CA VAL A 36 2.56 10.34 14.94
C VAL A 36 3.28 9.59 16.07
N VAL A 37 3.33 8.26 15.95
CA VAL A 37 4.13 7.41 16.81
C VAL A 37 5.61 7.67 16.48
N GLU A 38 6.29 8.51 17.27
CA GLU A 38 7.75 8.55 17.27
C GLU A 38 8.32 7.37 18.06
N ALA A 39 8.73 6.32 17.34
CA ALA A 39 9.90 5.52 17.66
C ALA A 39 10.37 4.69 16.45
N GLY A 40 11.41 5.16 15.76
CA GLY A 40 12.44 4.25 15.24
C GLY A 40 12.44 3.85 13.74
N ALA A 41 11.92 4.68 12.84
CA ALA A 41 12.33 4.84 11.44
C ALA A 41 11.45 5.97 10.90
N GLU A 42 12.00 6.99 10.25
CA GLU A 42 11.13 7.99 9.62
C GLU A 42 10.34 7.32 8.48
N LEU A 43 9.11 6.91 8.78
CA LEU A 43 8.13 6.42 7.81
C LEU A 43 7.74 7.61 6.90
N LYS A 44 8.54 7.90 5.87
CA LYS A 44 8.33 9.02 4.95
C LYS A 44 8.52 8.68 3.47
N ALA A 45 8.99 7.47 3.14
CA ALA A 45 9.36 7.11 1.78
C ALA A 45 9.23 5.60 1.54
N TRP A 46 9.36 5.17 0.29
CA TRP A 46 9.50 3.75 -0.02
C TRP A 46 10.91 3.27 0.33
N SER A 47 11.02 2.04 0.84
CA SER A 47 12.31 1.40 1.05
C SER A 47 12.44 0.14 0.20
N ALA A 48 13.68 -0.29 -0.02
CA ALA A 48 13.97 -1.48 -0.78
C ALA A 48 15.17 -2.23 -0.20
N ALA A 49 15.18 -3.54 -0.40
CA ALA A 49 16.25 -4.43 0.00
C ALA A 49 16.71 -5.28 -1.20
N VAL A 50 18.02 -5.52 -1.30
CA VAL A 50 18.59 -6.45 -2.27
C VAL A 50 18.39 -7.87 -1.74
N THR A 51 17.74 -8.73 -2.51
CA THR A 51 17.49 -10.13 -2.14
C THR A 51 18.37 -11.11 -2.91
N GLY A 52 18.95 -10.68 -4.01
CA GLY A 52 19.90 -11.47 -4.79
C GLY A 52 20.73 -10.60 -5.72
N VAL A 53 21.98 -11.01 -5.93
CA VAL A 53 22.86 -10.44 -6.96
C VAL A 53 23.46 -11.61 -7.73
N GLY A 54 23.19 -11.67 -9.03
CA GLY A 54 23.53 -12.81 -9.85
C GLY A 54 23.61 -12.46 -11.33
N LYS A 55 23.43 -13.48 -12.17
CA LYS A 55 23.37 -13.32 -13.62
C LYS A 55 21.97 -13.69 -14.12
N SER A 56 21.45 -12.92 -15.06
CA SER A 56 20.28 -13.31 -15.84
C SER A 56 20.61 -14.48 -16.78
N GLU A 57 19.59 -15.06 -17.40
CA GLU A 57 19.76 -16.12 -18.40
C GLU A 57 20.62 -15.67 -19.60
N SER A 58 20.60 -14.36 -19.91
CA SER A 58 21.42 -13.75 -20.96
C SER A 58 22.86 -13.47 -20.51
N GLY A 59 23.21 -13.76 -19.25
CA GLY A 59 24.53 -13.55 -18.66
C GLY A 59 24.78 -12.13 -18.14
N ASP A 60 23.78 -11.24 -18.21
CA ASP A 60 23.84 -9.87 -17.70
C ASP A 60 23.73 -9.85 -16.18
N LEU A 61 24.23 -8.79 -15.53
CA LEU A 61 24.06 -8.62 -14.09
C LEU A 61 22.57 -8.48 -13.77
N ARG A 62 22.06 -9.31 -12.86
CA ARG A 62 20.70 -9.24 -12.33
C ARG A 62 20.72 -8.99 -10.84
N ILE A 63 19.88 -8.06 -10.40
CA ILE A 63 19.74 -7.67 -9.00
C ILE A 63 18.27 -7.84 -8.64
N ASP A 64 17.96 -8.84 -7.82
CA ASP A 64 16.61 -9.11 -7.34
C ASP A 64 16.33 -8.27 -6.09
N LEU A 65 15.10 -7.76 -5.99
CA LEU A 65 14.73 -6.72 -5.04
C LEU A 65 13.44 -7.05 -4.30
N SER A 66 13.23 -6.38 -3.19
CA SER A 66 11.96 -6.32 -2.49
C SER A 66 11.74 -4.91 -1.98
N ILE A 67 10.50 -4.45 -2.02
CA ILE A 67 10.13 -3.07 -1.69
C ILE A 67 9.14 -3.10 -0.53
N ARG A 68 9.24 -2.12 0.38
CA ARG A 68 8.36 -1.96 1.54
C ARG A 68 7.76 -0.57 1.53
N ASN A 69 6.46 -0.50 1.83
CA ASN A 69 5.77 0.76 1.96
C ASN A 69 6.04 1.35 3.36
N ASP A 70 7.04 2.22 3.46
CA ASP A 70 7.34 2.98 4.67
C ASP A 70 6.78 4.42 4.59
N THR A 71 5.79 4.70 3.75
CA THR A 71 5.27 6.08 3.60
C THR A 71 4.35 6.53 4.73
N GLY A 72 3.92 5.60 5.58
CA GLY A 72 2.94 5.87 6.65
C GLY A 72 1.49 5.86 6.19
N ASP A 73 1.22 5.70 4.90
CA ASP A 73 -0.12 5.64 4.31
C ASP A 73 -0.17 4.58 3.21
N TRP A 74 -1.35 4.25 2.70
CA TRP A 74 -1.53 3.39 1.53
C TRP A 74 -0.87 4.00 0.30
N SER A 75 -0.02 3.25 -0.37
CA SER A 75 0.75 3.80 -1.48
C SER A 75 0.92 2.79 -2.61
N ALA A 76 0.87 3.26 -3.84
CA ALA A 76 1.35 2.51 -5.00
C ALA A 76 2.69 3.11 -5.44
N MET A 77 3.62 2.28 -5.90
CA MET A 77 4.92 2.73 -6.39
C MET A 77 5.32 2.00 -7.66
N GLN A 78 6.02 2.71 -8.52
CA GLN A 78 6.68 2.17 -9.69
C GLN A 78 7.99 2.91 -9.95
N ALA A 79 8.96 2.22 -10.55
CA ALA A 79 10.13 2.88 -11.13
C ALA A 79 9.69 3.99 -12.09
N ALA A 80 10.43 5.09 -12.10
CA ALA A 80 10.08 6.23 -12.93
C ALA A 80 10.08 5.82 -14.43
N PRO A 81 9.02 6.15 -15.18
CA PRO A 81 8.89 5.72 -16.56
C PRO A 81 10.04 6.26 -17.40
N GLU A 82 10.56 5.42 -18.30
CA GLU A 82 11.65 5.75 -19.24
C GLU A 82 12.96 6.18 -18.57
N LYS A 83 13.15 5.89 -17.27
CA LYS A 83 14.40 6.16 -16.56
C LYS A 83 15.13 4.87 -16.20
N PRO A 84 16.38 4.69 -16.65
CA PRO A 84 17.18 3.54 -16.25
C PRO A 84 17.56 3.64 -14.77
N ALA A 85 17.79 2.50 -14.14
CA ALA A 85 18.48 2.47 -12.86
C ALA A 85 19.97 2.75 -13.07
N ILE A 86 20.61 3.39 -12.10
CA ILE A 86 22.03 3.77 -12.19
C ILE A 86 22.83 2.86 -11.26
N LEU A 87 23.71 2.04 -11.84
CA LEU A 87 24.70 1.27 -11.10
C LEU A 87 25.98 2.08 -10.98
N ALA A 88 26.35 2.45 -9.77
CA ALA A 88 27.62 3.10 -9.46
C ALA A 88 28.61 2.07 -8.90
N GLY A 89 29.72 1.86 -9.61
CA GLY A 89 30.83 1.06 -9.11
C GLY A 89 31.67 1.83 -8.08
N ASN A 90 32.46 1.10 -7.30
CA ASN A 90 33.39 1.70 -6.33
C ASN A 90 34.53 2.50 -6.97
N ASP A 91 34.75 2.35 -8.28
CA ASP A 91 35.70 3.14 -9.06
C ASP A 91 35.13 4.49 -9.54
N GLY A 92 33.90 4.82 -9.15
CA GLY A 92 33.20 6.03 -9.53
C GLY A 92 32.60 6.00 -10.94
N LYS A 93 32.71 4.88 -11.66
CA LYS A 93 32.03 4.72 -12.95
C LYS A 93 30.57 4.35 -12.72
N THR A 94 29.72 4.87 -13.60
CA THR A 94 28.30 4.57 -13.61
C THR A 94 27.91 3.80 -14.86
N ALA A 95 26.96 2.88 -14.74
CA ALA A 95 26.32 2.19 -15.85
C ALA A 95 24.81 2.36 -15.75
N ASN A 96 24.15 2.52 -16.89
CA ASN A 96 22.69 2.54 -16.97
C ASN A 96 22.17 1.11 -17.11
N CYS A 97 21.21 0.76 -16.27
CA CYS A 97 20.50 -0.50 -16.28
C CYS A 97 19.09 -0.25 -16.81
N GLU A 98 18.90 -0.53 -18.10
CA GLU A 98 17.67 -0.20 -18.84
C GLU A 98 16.48 -1.10 -18.44
N THR A 99 16.76 -2.32 -18.00
CA THR A 99 15.73 -3.27 -17.57
C THR A 99 15.42 -3.03 -16.10
N VAL A 100 14.33 -2.33 -15.80
CA VAL A 100 13.89 -2.04 -14.43
C VAL A 100 12.45 -2.51 -14.25
N PHE A 101 12.27 -3.60 -13.51
CA PHE A 101 10.95 -4.08 -13.10
C PHE A 101 10.84 -3.89 -11.59
N VAL A 102 10.47 -2.70 -11.14
CA VAL A 102 10.31 -2.39 -9.72
C VAL A 102 9.02 -1.61 -9.51
N GLY A 103 8.13 -2.13 -8.66
CA GLY A 103 6.86 -1.50 -8.34
C GLY A 103 5.85 -2.48 -7.76
N THR A 104 4.64 -2.01 -7.52
CA THR A 104 3.53 -2.80 -6.95
C THR A 104 2.55 -3.29 -8.01
N GLY A 105 2.88 -3.16 -9.30
CA GLY A 105 1.94 -3.44 -10.40
C GLY A 105 0.78 -2.43 -10.49
N GLY A 106 0.82 -1.35 -9.71
CA GLY A 106 -0.26 -0.37 -9.58
C GLY A 106 -1.15 -0.59 -8.35
N HIS A 107 -1.02 -1.73 -7.66
CA HIS A 107 -1.73 -1.97 -6.40
C HIS A 107 -1.25 -1.00 -5.32
N ARG A 108 -2.19 -0.52 -4.50
CA ARG A 108 -1.85 0.21 -3.28
C ARG A 108 -1.50 -0.79 -2.18
N LEU A 109 -0.27 -0.72 -1.70
CA LEU A 109 0.25 -1.55 -0.63
C LEU A 109 0.00 -0.85 0.71
N ALA A 110 -0.38 -1.60 1.74
CA ALA A 110 -0.60 -1.04 3.07
C ALA A 110 0.74 -0.59 3.72
N PRO A 111 0.74 0.40 4.63
CA PRO A 111 1.97 0.79 5.32
C PRO A 111 2.55 -0.40 6.12
N GLY A 112 3.88 -0.54 6.10
CA GLY A 112 4.61 -1.63 6.74
C GLY A 112 4.59 -2.96 5.97
N PHE A 113 3.80 -3.08 4.91
CA PHE A 113 3.80 -4.25 4.03
C PHE A 113 4.97 -4.21 3.07
N GLN A 114 5.46 -5.40 2.73
CA GLN A 114 6.59 -5.64 1.84
C GLN A 114 6.18 -6.60 0.73
N THR A 115 6.70 -6.36 -0.48
CA THR A 115 6.45 -7.21 -1.65
C THR A 115 7.73 -7.42 -2.46
N ARG A 116 7.82 -8.58 -3.12
CA ARG A 116 8.89 -8.94 -4.06
C ARG A 116 8.38 -9.20 -5.47
N GLY A 117 7.11 -8.91 -5.74
CA GLY A 117 6.52 -9.07 -7.06
C GLY A 117 5.00 -9.01 -7.05
N TYR A 118 4.43 -9.05 -8.25
CA TYR A 118 2.99 -8.97 -8.47
C TYR A 118 2.60 -9.77 -9.70
N THR A 119 1.32 -10.08 -9.84
CA THR A 119 0.76 -10.67 -11.06
C THR A 119 0.47 -9.56 -12.08
N ASN A 120 1.00 -9.68 -13.30
CA ASN A 120 0.72 -8.75 -14.40
C ASN A 120 -0.68 -8.99 -15.01
N LYS A 121 -1.06 -8.17 -16.00
CA LYS A 121 -2.36 -8.26 -16.67
C LYS A 121 -2.60 -9.60 -17.37
N GLU A 122 -1.53 -10.26 -17.77
CA GLU A 122 -1.56 -11.59 -18.39
C GLU A 122 -1.69 -12.72 -17.37
N GLY A 123 -1.79 -12.42 -16.07
CA GLY A 123 -1.87 -13.44 -15.02
C GLY A 123 -0.52 -14.08 -14.67
N THR A 124 0.60 -13.51 -15.12
CA THR A 124 1.95 -14.03 -14.89
C THR A 124 2.63 -13.29 -13.74
N THR A 125 3.38 -14.01 -12.91
CA THR A 125 4.17 -13.40 -11.83
C THR A 125 5.35 -12.60 -12.39
N GLN A 126 5.38 -11.30 -12.09
CA GLN A 126 6.49 -10.39 -12.32
C GLN A 126 7.23 -10.16 -11.00
N LEU A 127 8.43 -10.72 -10.88
CA LEU A 127 9.34 -10.44 -9.75
C LEU A 127 9.96 -9.05 -9.90
N LEU A 128 10.39 -8.48 -8.77
CA LEU A 128 11.08 -7.20 -8.77
C LEU A 128 12.58 -7.38 -8.98
N TYR A 129 13.10 -6.79 -10.05
CA TYR A 129 14.52 -6.87 -10.36
C TYR A 129 15.00 -5.75 -11.29
N VAL A 130 16.32 -5.58 -11.33
CA VAL A 130 17.03 -4.73 -12.28
C VAL A 130 18.07 -5.55 -13.02
N GLU A 131 18.21 -5.36 -14.34
CA GLU A 131 19.28 -5.96 -15.14
C GLU A 131 20.17 -4.91 -15.81
N CYS A 132 21.48 -5.09 -15.66
CA CYS A 132 22.51 -4.21 -16.18
C CYS A 132 23.31 -4.95 -17.26
N LYS A 133 23.05 -4.61 -18.53
CA LYS A 133 23.64 -5.30 -19.68
C LYS A 133 25.15 -5.19 -19.72
N GLY A 134 25.84 -6.30 -19.98
CA GLY A 134 27.30 -6.36 -20.17
C GLY A 134 28.12 -5.88 -18.96
N THR A 135 27.49 -5.80 -17.79
CA THR A 135 28.09 -5.28 -16.56
C THR A 135 28.24 -6.41 -15.53
N VAL A 136 29.19 -6.26 -14.60
CA VAL A 136 29.38 -7.17 -13.48
C VAL A 136 29.38 -6.34 -12.19
N ALA A 137 28.70 -6.82 -11.16
CA ALA A 137 28.72 -6.16 -9.86
C ALA A 137 30.15 -6.18 -9.30
N THR A 138 30.65 -5.00 -8.93
CA THR A 138 31.92 -4.85 -8.21
C THR A 138 31.63 -4.70 -6.72
N ALA A 139 32.56 -5.13 -5.87
CA ALA A 139 32.39 -4.97 -4.42
C ALA A 139 32.18 -3.49 -4.06
N GLY A 140 31.21 -3.22 -3.22
CA GLY A 140 30.74 -1.89 -2.80
C GLY A 140 29.97 -1.11 -3.87
N ALA A 141 29.53 -1.77 -4.94
CA ALA A 141 28.65 -1.15 -5.92
C ALA A 141 27.30 -0.78 -5.31
N LYS A 142 26.74 0.34 -5.78
CA LYS A 142 25.42 0.84 -5.38
C LYS A 142 24.49 0.91 -6.56
N LEU A 143 23.23 0.59 -6.35
CA LEU A 143 22.18 0.76 -7.33
C LEU A 143 21.25 1.90 -6.88
N SER A 144 20.98 2.85 -7.77
CA SER A 144 20.01 3.92 -7.56
C SER A 144 18.85 3.77 -8.54
N ILE A 145 17.63 3.79 -8.02
CA ILE A 145 16.41 3.66 -8.82
C ILE A 145 15.52 4.86 -8.50
N GLU A 146 15.27 5.71 -9.49
CA GLU A 146 14.26 6.75 -9.35
C GLU A 146 12.87 6.13 -9.41
N TYR A 147 11.98 6.54 -8.52
CA TYR A 147 10.61 6.05 -8.48
C TYR A 147 9.59 7.17 -8.39
N VAL A 148 8.37 6.83 -8.80
CA VAL A 148 7.16 7.61 -8.58
C VAL A 148 6.24 6.82 -7.66
N SER A 149 5.66 7.50 -6.67
CA SER A 149 4.65 6.91 -5.78
C SER A 149 3.41 7.76 -5.68
N PHE A 150 2.27 7.12 -5.44
CA PHE A 150 0.97 7.75 -5.28
C PHE A 150 0.44 7.43 -3.89
N ASN A 151 0.40 8.42 -2.99
CA ASN A 151 0.05 8.19 -1.58
C ASN A 151 -1.45 8.40 -1.30
N GLY A 152 -1.95 7.75 -0.26
CA GLY A 152 -3.30 7.90 0.29
C GLY A 152 -4.44 7.37 -0.56
N ILE A 153 -5.51 8.16 -0.62
CA ILE A 153 -6.74 7.82 -1.31
C ILE A 153 -6.52 7.90 -2.83
N LEU A 154 -7.10 6.95 -3.57
CA LEU A 154 -7.14 7.01 -5.03
C LEU A 154 -8.33 7.86 -5.48
N ASP A 155 -8.09 8.96 -6.19
CA ASP A 155 -9.12 9.72 -6.89
C ASP A 155 -8.96 9.53 -8.40
N ASP A 156 -9.88 8.79 -9.04
CA ASP A 156 -9.82 8.52 -10.50
C ASP A 156 -9.97 9.80 -11.34
N TYR A 157 -10.58 10.86 -10.79
CA TYR A 157 -10.69 12.13 -11.49
C TYR A 157 -9.40 12.94 -11.47
N ASP A 158 -8.51 12.67 -10.53
CA ASP A 158 -7.21 13.31 -10.39
C ASP A 158 -6.16 12.30 -9.86
N PRO A 159 -5.83 11.27 -10.66
CA PRO A 159 -5.03 10.13 -10.20
C PRO A 159 -3.58 10.53 -9.85
N GLU A 160 -3.14 11.70 -10.33
CA GLU A 160 -1.80 12.25 -10.10
C GLU A 160 -1.74 13.25 -8.93
N ALA A 161 -2.87 13.60 -8.31
CA ALA A 161 -2.94 14.60 -7.24
C ALA A 161 -1.94 14.37 -6.09
N ASN A 162 -1.73 13.09 -5.75
CA ASN A 162 -0.88 12.66 -4.64
C ASN A 162 0.44 12.03 -5.12
N GLN A 163 0.88 12.40 -6.33
CA GLN A 163 2.13 11.91 -6.89
C GLN A 163 3.33 12.51 -6.15
N THR A 164 4.28 11.65 -5.82
CA THR A 164 5.56 11.99 -5.19
C THR A 164 6.69 11.26 -5.92
N GLN A 165 7.90 11.80 -5.81
CA GLN A 165 9.10 11.22 -6.42
C GLN A 165 10.13 10.94 -5.34
N GLY A 166 10.97 9.93 -5.57
CA GLY A 166 12.06 9.59 -4.66
C GLY A 166 13.10 8.69 -5.33
N PHE A 167 14.07 8.27 -4.52
CA PHE A 167 15.14 7.37 -4.95
C PHE A 167 15.22 6.19 -3.99
N LEU A 168 15.33 4.98 -4.54
CA LEU A 168 15.80 3.81 -3.82
C LEU A 168 17.31 3.74 -3.99
N GLU A 169 18.05 3.81 -2.88
CA GLU A 169 19.50 3.61 -2.86
C GLU A 169 19.81 2.26 -2.21
N LEU A 170 20.45 1.38 -2.98
CA LEU A 170 20.67 -0.01 -2.63
C LEU A 170 22.16 -0.33 -2.64
N ASP A 171 22.61 -1.00 -1.58
CA ASP A 171 23.98 -1.48 -1.43
C ASP A 171 24.04 -2.95 -1.86
N LEU A 172 24.77 -3.25 -2.94
CA LEU A 172 24.78 -4.61 -3.52
C LEU A 172 25.57 -5.62 -2.68
N ASP A 173 26.37 -5.15 -1.71
CA ASP A 173 27.05 -6.03 -0.76
C ASP A 173 26.10 -6.45 0.38
N LYS A 174 24.95 -5.79 0.54
CA LYS A 174 23.95 -6.05 1.60
C LYS A 174 22.77 -6.86 1.08
N VAL A 175 23.04 -8.10 0.72
CA VAL A 175 21.99 -9.06 0.35
C VAL A 175 21.26 -9.53 1.61
N THR A 176 19.95 -9.33 1.66
CA THR A 176 19.07 -9.74 2.76
C THR A 176 18.24 -10.95 2.32
N THR A 177 18.34 -12.05 3.07
CA THR A 177 17.69 -13.33 2.71
C THR A 177 16.60 -13.75 3.69
N ASP A 178 16.48 -13.09 4.83
CA ASP A 178 15.58 -13.37 5.94
C ASP A 178 14.43 -12.35 6.05
N LEU A 179 14.02 -11.80 4.91
CA LEU A 179 12.89 -10.89 4.82
C LEU A 179 11.57 -11.58 5.19
N THR A 180 10.73 -10.88 5.96
CA THR A 180 9.38 -11.32 6.32
C THR A 180 8.35 -10.74 5.36
N TYR A 181 7.35 -11.55 4.99
CA TYR A 181 6.25 -11.17 4.11
C TYR A 181 4.90 -11.67 4.65
N PRO A 182 3.78 -11.01 4.29
CA PRO A 182 3.74 -9.70 3.63
C PRO A 182 4.01 -8.55 4.60
N ILE A 183 4.01 -8.78 5.91
CA ILE A 183 4.14 -7.75 6.94
C ILE A 183 5.58 -7.74 7.46
N ALA A 184 6.34 -6.71 7.12
CA ALA A 184 7.70 -6.52 7.61
C ALA A 184 7.75 -5.60 8.85
N ALA A 185 6.82 -4.65 8.94
CA ALA A 185 6.64 -3.79 10.10
C ALA A 185 5.14 -3.69 10.42
N PRO A 186 4.64 -4.30 11.51
CA PRO A 186 3.22 -4.26 11.85
C PRO A 186 2.80 -2.84 12.23
N VAL A 187 1.60 -2.43 11.79
CA VAL A 187 0.94 -1.19 12.16
C VAL A 187 -0.35 -1.54 12.90
N GLU A 188 -0.49 -1.05 14.13
CA GLU A 188 -1.66 -1.34 14.96
C GLU A 188 -2.96 -0.83 14.29
N GLY A 189 -4.01 -1.65 14.33
CA GLY A 189 -5.33 -1.30 13.77
C GLY A 189 -5.41 -1.26 12.23
N LEU A 190 -4.30 -1.46 11.51
CA LEU A 190 -4.29 -1.42 10.04
C LEU A 190 -5.03 -2.60 9.42
N ILE A 191 -4.77 -3.81 9.93
CA ILE A 191 -5.30 -5.06 9.39
C ILE A 191 -6.63 -5.36 10.06
N GLN A 192 -7.68 -5.46 9.25
CA GLN A 192 -9.03 -5.72 9.69
C GLN A 192 -9.30 -7.23 9.69
N PRO A 193 -10.00 -7.77 10.71
CA PRO A 193 -10.45 -9.16 10.67
C PRO A 193 -11.52 -9.36 9.58
N ALA A 194 -11.63 -10.58 9.07
CA ALA A 194 -12.79 -10.98 8.26
C ALA A 194 -14.11 -10.70 9.00
N GLY A 195 -15.16 -10.31 8.28
CA GLY A 195 -16.43 -9.89 8.86
C GLY A 195 -16.50 -8.43 9.34
N THR A 196 -15.39 -7.67 9.25
CA THR A 196 -15.42 -6.22 9.53
C THR A 196 -16.33 -5.49 8.54
N SER A 197 -17.16 -4.59 9.07
CA SER A 197 -18.03 -3.72 8.27
C SER A 197 -17.21 -2.56 7.67
N ILE A 198 -17.14 -2.52 6.35
CA ILE A 198 -16.42 -1.47 5.60
C ILE A 198 -17.45 -0.53 4.99
N THR A 199 -17.38 0.75 5.36
CA THR A 199 -18.31 1.77 4.83
C THR A 199 -17.79 2.29 3.49
N GLY A 200 -18.63 2.20 2.47
CA GLY A 200 -18.42 2.76 1.13
C GLY A 200 -19.33 3.96 0.85
N LEU A 201 -19.39 4.35 -0.43
CA LEU A 201 -20.17 5.49 -0.90
C LEU A 201 -21.67 5.35 -0.56
N SER A 202 -22.29 6.46 -0.17
CA SER A 202 -23.70 6.50 0.28
C SER A 202 -23.99 5.61 1.48
N ASP A 203 -23.00 5.44 2.36
CA ASP A 203 -23.06 4.63 3.59
C ASP A 203 -23.34 3.14 3.34
N ASN A 204 -23.13 2.64 2.12
CA ASN A 204 -23.21 1.20 1.86
C ASN A 204 -22.18 0.46 2.71
N VAL A 205 -22.56 -0.68 3.28
CA VAL A 205 -21.67 -1.45 4.16
C VAL A 205 -21.29 -2.75 3.47
N VAL A 206 -20.02 -2.87 3.08
CA VAL A 206 -19.42 -4.07 2.50
C VAL A 206 -18.83 -4.92 3.61
N THR A 207 -19.08 -6.22 3.58
CA THR A 207 -18.55 -7.18 4.55
C THR A 207 -18.08 -8.44 3.84
N LEU A 208 -16.88 -8.92 4.16
CA LEU A 208 -16.43 -10.25 3.76
C LEU A 208 -17.09 -11.30 4.66
N LEU A 209 -17.96 -12.13 4.08
CA LEU A 209 -18.66 -13.18 4.81
C LEU A 209 -17.83 -14.46 4.93
N ASP A 210 -17.15 -14.85 3.84
CA ASP A 210 -16.32 -16.04 3.80
C ASP A 210 -15.20 -15.92 2.78
N ALA A 211 -14.13 -16.67 3.03
CA ALA A 211 -13.01 -16.86 2.12
C ALA A 211 -12.69 -18.35 2.08
N GLN A 212 -12.67 -18.92 0.88
CA GLN A 212 -12.47 -20.35 0.65
C GLN A 212 -11.31 -20.58 -0.31
N ARG A 213 -10.46 -21.54 0.02
CA ARG A 213 -9.45 -22.06 -0.89
C ARG A 213 -10.12 -22.96 -1.93
N THR A 214 -9.77 -22.76 -3.20
CA THR A 214 -10.15 -23.62 -4.32
C THR A 214 -8.91 -24.26 -4.93
N GLU A 215 -9.08 -25.16 -5.90
CA GLU A 215 -7.96 -25.78 -6.63
C GLU A 215 -7.09 -24.75 -7.36
N THR A 216 -7.70 -23.67 -7.85
CA THR A 216 -7.01 -22.67 -8.70
C THR A 216 -6.77 -21.33 -8.00
N GLY A 217 -7.24 -21.15 -6.78
CA GLY A 217 -7.09 -19.89 -6.07
C GLY A 217 -7.94 -19.73 -4.83
N LEU A 218 -8.52 -18.54 -4.65
CA LEU A 218 -9.41 -18.19 -3.55
C LEU A 218 -10.75 -17.70 -4.09
N LEU A 219 -11.83 -18.10 -3.42
CA LEU A 219 -13.19 -17.61 -3.63
C LEU A 219 -13.62 -16.81 -2.41
N PHE A 220 -14.09 -15.59 -2.63
CA PHE A 220 -14.58 -14.71 -1.57
C PHE A 220 -16.09 -14.52 -1.70
N THR A 221 -16.81 -14.66 -0.59
CA THR A 221 -18.22 -14.33 -0.50
C THR A 221 -18.38 -13.01 0.23
N TRP A 222 -19.01 -12.06 -0.42
CA TRP A 222 -19.21 -10.70 0.07
C TRP A 222 -20.69 -10.43 0.31
N GLN A 223 -20.96 -9.48 1.19
CA GLN A 223 -22.28 -8.90 1.39
C GLN A 223 -22.20 -7.38 1.34
N ASN A 224 -23.24 -6.75 0.81
CA ASN A 224 -23.45 -5.32 0.85
C ASN A 224 -24.81 -5.04 1.48
N PHE A 225 -24.83 -4.18 2.49
CA PHE A 225 -26.05 -3.60 3.05
C PHE A 225 -26.24 -2.17 2.52
N ASN A 226 -27.42 -1.88 1.98
CA ASN A 226 -27.76 -0.54 1.52
C ASN A 226 -28.70 0.16 2.52
N PRO A 227 -28.21 1.15 3.30
CA PRO A 227 -29.05 1.83 4.28
C PRO A 227 -29.96 2.89 3.66
N THR A 228 -29.94 3.11 2.34
CA THR A 228 -30.70 4.21 1.73
C THR A 228 -32.14 3.82 1.38
N LYS A 229 -32.89 4.75 0.77
CA LYS A 229 -34.26 4.53 0.27
C LYS A 229 -34.30 4.16 -1.22
N PHE A 230 -33.14 4.09 -1.88
CA PHE A 230 -33.02 3.84 -3.31
C PHE A 230 -32.14 2.62 -3.55
N PRO A 231 -32.39 1.84 -4.61
CA PRO A 231 -31.47 0.78 -5.00
C PRO A 231 -30.13 1.41 -5.39
N LEU A 232 -29.04 0.86 -4.89
CA LEU A 232 -27.68 1.35 -5.13
C LEU A 232 -26.75 0.24 -5.58
N LYS A 233 -25.73 0.63 -6.33
CA LYS A 233 -24.61 -0.25 -6.69
C LYS A 233 -23.39 0.23 -5.92
N THR A 234 -22.81 -0.66 -5.12
CA THR A 234 -21.52 -0.42 -4.47
C THR A 234 -20.41 -0.77 -5.45
N HIS A 235 -19.35 0.03 -5.48
CA HIS A 235 -18.17 -0.26 -6.29
C HIS A 235 -17.00 -0.65 -5.38
N ILE A 236 -16.49 -1.87 -5.61
CA ILE A 236 -15.23 -2.34 -5.06
C ILE A 236 -14.32 -2.74 -6.22
N GLY A 237 -13.01 -2.58 -6.05
CA GLY A 237 -12.05 -3.18 -6.97
C GLY A 237 -12.15 -4.71 -6.95
N ILE A 238 -11.73 -5.39 -8.03
CA ILE A 238 -11.49 -6.84 -7.95
C ILE A 238 -10.39 -7.06 -6.91
N PRO A 239 -10.65 -7.80 -5.82
CA PRO A 239 -9.77 -7.81 -4.65
C PRO A 239 -8.50 -8.65 -4.91
N PRO A 240 -7.31 -8.03 -5.05
CA PRO A 240 -6.06 -8.78 -5.03
C PRO A 240 -5.75 -9.29 -3.62
N VAL A 241 -4.86 -10.27 -3.53
CA VAL A 241 -4.31 -10.76 -2.26
C VAL A 241 -2.80 -10.72 -2.28
N ILE A 242 -2.17 -10.45 -1.14
CA ILE A 242 -0.73 -10.62 -0.97
C ILE A 242 -0.45 -11.84 -0.09
N GLY A 243 0.38 -12.76 -0.60
CA GLY A 243 0.71 -14.02 0.07
C GLY A 243 1.89 -13.93 1.04
N SER A 244 2.10 -15.00 1.81
CA SER A 244 3.27 -15.18 2.68
C SER A 244 4.60 -15.23 1.92
N ASP A 245 4.54 -15.37 0.60
CA ASP A 245 5.69 -15.32 -0.29
C ASP A 245 5.97 -13.90 -0.82
N GLY A 246 5.19 -12.90 -0.41
CA GLY A 246 5.39 -11.50 -0.78
C GLY A 246 4.98 -11.15 -2.20
N ILE A 247 4.21 -12.01 -2.89
CA ILE A 247 3.66 -11.72 -4.21
C ILE A 247 2.22 -11.21 -4.07
N ILE A 248 1.90 -10.14 -4.81
CA ILE A 248 0.53 -9.65 -4.96
C ILE A 248 -0.13 -10.41 -6.12
N TYR A 249 -1.16 -11.19 -5.82
CA TYR A 249 -1.95 -11.95 -6.77
C TYR A 249 -3.26 -11.25 -7.13
N GLY A 250 -3.63 -11.36 -8.41
CA GLY A 250 -4.71 -10.58 -9.02
C GLY A 250 -4.11 -9.42 -9.80
N ALA A 251 -4.49 -9.28 -11.07
CA ALA A 251 -3.98 -8.22 -11.92
C ALA A 251 -4.56 -6.87 -11.49
N TYR A 252 -3.73 -5.82 -11.48
CA TYR A 252 -4.23 -4.48 -11.33
C TYR A 252 -4.82 -3.95 -12.63
N GLU A 253 -6.08 -3.56 -12.57
CA GLU A 253 -6.74 -2.82 -13.63
C GLU A 253 -7.49 -1.62 -13.05
N ILE A 254 -7.10 -0.43 -13.48
CA ILE A 254 -7.76 0.82 -13.11
C ILE A 254 -9.21 0.75 -13.60
N ILE A 255 -10.18 0.93 -12.69
CA ILE A 255 -11.64 0.85 -12.95
C ILE A 255 -12.17 -0.58 -13.08
N ASP A 256 -11.35 -1.61 -12.87
CA ASP A 256 -11.87 -2.97 -12.81
C ASP A 256 -12.64 -3.17 -11.51
N MET A 257 -13.96 -3.17 -11.67
CA MET A 257 -14.92 -3.26 -10.59
C MET A 257 -15.44 -4.68 -10.55
N ALA A 258 -15.44 -5.26 -9.35
CA ALA A 258 -16.16 -6.50 -9.15
C ALA A 258 -17.62 -6.32 -9.63
N PRO A 259 -18.24 -7.36 -10.21
CA PRO A 259 -19.60 -7.31 -10.71
C PRO A 259 -20.62 -7.34 -9.55
N VAL A 260 -20.58 -6.32 -8.69
CA VAL A 260 -21.45 -6.20 -7.52
C VAL A 260 -22.89 -6.00 -7.99
N PRO A 261 -23.85 -6.82 -7.50
CA PRO A 261 -25.26 -6.66 -7.82
C PRO A 261 -25.82 -5.36 -7.23
N ILE A 262 -26.91 -4.87 -7.83
CA ILE A 262 -27.67 -3.76 -7.25
C ILE A 262 -28.28 -4.24 -5.93
N THR A 263 -28.03 -3.49 -4.85
CA THR A 263 -28.58 -3.78 -3.53
C THR A 263 -29.88 -2.99 -3.32
N PRO A 264 -31.01 -3.66 -3.06
CA PRO A 264 -32.28 -2.98 -2.80
C PRO A 264 -32.22 -2.10 -1.54
N PRO A 265 -33.12 -1.11 -1.41
CA PRO A 265 -33.18 -0.25 -0.23
C PRO A 265 -33.40 -1.05 1.05
N LYS A 266 -32.60 -0.78 2.10
CA LYS A 266 -32.72 -1.42 3.42
C LYS A 266 -32.55 -2.95 3.41
N GLU A 267 -31.92 -3.49 2.38
CA GLU A 267 -31.69 -4.92 2.21
C GLU A 267 -30.20 -5.24 2.04
N ASN A 268 -29.89 -6.54 2.13
CA ASN A 268 -28.58 -7.10 1.86
C ASN A 268 -28.55 -7.74 0.47
N MET A 269 -27.40 -7.68 -0.19
CA MET A 269 -27.11 -8.51 -1.36
C MET A 269 -25.74 -9.17 -1.22
N GLU A 270 -25.66 -10.41 -1.66
CA GLU A 270 -24.43 -11.20 -1.65
C GLU A 270 -23.92 -11.46 -3.07
N TRP A 271 -22.61 -11.57 -3.20
CA TRP A 271 -21.94 -11.95 -4.45
C TRP A 271 -20.60 -12.61 -4.14
N THR A 272 -19.97 -13.14 -5.20
CA THR A 272 -18.64 -13.74 -5.09
C THR A 272 -17.64 -13.06 -6.00
N THR A 273 -16.38 -13.11 -5.60
CA THR A 273 -15.21 -12.78 -6.43
C THR A 273 -14.18 -13.88 -6.29
N GLU A 274 -13.28 -14.01 -7.26
CA GLU A 274 -12.22 -15.00 -7.24
C GLU A 274 -10.86 -14.36 -7.56
N VAL A 275 -9.80 -14.94 -7.04
CA VAL A 275 -8.42 -14.57 -7.35
C VAL A 275 -7.57 -15.83 -7.49
N ALA A 276 -6.83 -15.94 -8.59
CA ALA A 276 -5.94 -17.07 -8.81
C ALA A 276 -4.70 -16.94 -7.90
N VAL A 277 -4.39 -18.01 -7.17
CA VAL A 277 -3.17 -18.11 -6.34
C VAL A 277 -2.57 -19.51 -6.46
N PRO A 278 -1.24 -19.69 -6.38
CA PRO A 278 -0.62 -21.01 -6.37
C PRO A 278 -1.07 -21.83 -5.16
N GLU A 279 -1.16 -23.16 -5.30
CA GLU A 279 -1.68 -24.07 -4.26
C GLU A 279 -0.83 -24.12 -2.97
N ASP A 280 0.46 -23.81 -3.06
CA ASP A 280 1.42 -23.94 -1.96
C ASP A 280 1.58 -22.66 -1.11
N ILE A 281 1.00 -21.54 -1.56
CA ILE A 281 1.10 -20.26 -0.84
C ILE A 281 -0.03 -20.13 0.18
N THR A 282 0.25 -19.51 1.32
CA THR A 282 -0.69 -19.33 2.45
C THR A 282 -0.53 -17.92 3.04
N GLY A 283 -1.18 -17.63 4.17
CA GLY A 283 -0.94 -16.39 4.92
C GLY A 283 -1.41 -15.14 4.19
N PHE A 284 -2.48 -15.26 3.41
CA PHE A 284 -2.96 -14.20 2.54
C PHE A 284 -3.59 -13.04 3.30
N HIS A 285 -3.48 -11.86 2.71
CA HIS A 285 -4.22 -10.66 3.10
C HIS A 285 -4.86 -10.04 1.86
N ILE A 286 -6.14 -9.67 1.95
CA ILE A 286 -6.83 -8.97 0.85
C ILE A 286 -6.43 -7.49 0.87
N LEU A 287 -6.04 -6.93 -0.27
CA LEU A 287 -5.82 -5.49 -0.45
C LEU A 287 -7.06 -4.89 -1.15
N LEU A 288 -8.11 -4.63 -0.39
CA LEU A 288 -9.42 -4.23 -0.91
C LEU A 288 -9.49 -2.71 -1.12
N SER A 289 -9.91 -2.28 -2.31
CA SER A 289 -10.29 -0.89 -2.58
C SER A 289 -11.82 -0.75 -2.63
N VAL A 290 -12.38 0.18 -1.84
CA VAL A 290 -13.83 0.45 -1.78
C VAL A 290 -14.11 1.91 -2.14
N GLU A 291 -15.00 2.13 -3.10
CA GLU A 291 -15.44 3.48 -3.47
C GLU A 291 -16.13 4.15 -2.29
N SER A 292 -15.66 5.32 -1.88
CA SER A 292 -15.99 6.00 -0.63
C SER A 292 -15.93 7.53 -0.79
N ASN A 293 -16.56 8.28 0.10
CA ASN A 293 -16.63 9.75 0.13
C ASN A 293 -17.35 10.40 -1.05
N LYS A 294 -16.81 10.27 -2.27
CA LYS A 294 -17.40 10.78 -3.52
C LYS A 294 -17.22 9.74 -4.64
N PRO A 295 -18.01 9.81 -5.72
CA PRO A 295 -17.84 8.91 -6.86
C PRO A 295 -16.40 8.88 -7.34
N ARG A 296 -15.92 7.69 -7.68
CA ARG A 296 -14.58 7.40 -8.18
C ARG A 296 -13.42 7.68 -7.23
N THR A 297 -13.70 7.80 -5.94
CA THR A 297 -12.68 7.91 -4.89
C THR A 297 -12.63 6.62 -4.08
N TYR A 298 -11.46 6.02 -3.89
CA TYR A 298 -11.31 4.70 -3.28
C TYR A 298 -10.40 4.74 -2.05
N ILE A 299 -10.93 4.22 -0.94
CA ILE A 299 -10.19 3.96 0.30
C ILE A 299 -9.77 2.49 0.29
N ASN A 300 -8.58 2.20 0.81
CA ASN A 300 -7.98 0.88 0.78
C ASN A 300 -7.97 0.25 2.18
N TYR A 301 -8.16 -1.07 2.22
CA TYR A 301 -8.27 -1.86 3.44
C TYR A 301 -7.43 -3.13 3.31
N ALA A 302 -6.78 -3.53 4.40
CA ALA A 302 -6.13 -4.82 4.51
C ALA A 302 -7.04 -5.73 5.31
N ILE A 303 -7.47 -6.86 4.74
CA ILE A 303 -8.33 -7.84 5.44
C ILE A 303 -7.55 -9.12 5.65
N ASP A 304 -7.45 -9.56 6.90
CA ASP A 304 -6.81 -10.80 7.28
C ASP A 304 -7.64 -12.02 6.84
N ILE A 305 -7.02 -12.85 6.00
CA ILE A 305 -7.50 -14.19 5.62
C ILE A 305 -6.36 -15.22 5.74
N SER A 306 -5.41 -14.97 6.63
CA SER A 306 -4.17 -15.76 6.78
C SER A 306 -4.40 -17.21 7.18
N ASN A 307 -5.59 -17.54 7.69
CA ASN A 307 -6.00 -18.88 8.04
C ASN A 307 -6.58 -19.71 6.88
N LYS A 308 -6.54 -19.19 5.65
CA LYS A 308 -7.07 -19.81 4.42
C LYS A 308 -5.97 -20.30 3.47
#